data_AF-A0A934ACR9-F1
#
_entry.id   AF-A0A934ACR9-F1
#
_cell.length_a   1.000
_cell.length_b   1.000
_cell.length_c   1.000
_cell.angle_alpha   90.00
_cell.angle_beta   90.00
_cell.angle_gamma   90.00
#
_symmetry.space_group_name_H-M   'P 1'
#
loop_
_entity.id
_entity.type
_entity.pdbx_description
1 polymer ?
#
loop_
_entity_poly.entity_id
_entity_poly.type
_entity_poly.pdbx_seq_one_letter_code
_entity_poly.pdbx_strand_id
1 'polypeptide(L)' 'MKRGTRRKTEQPVSWLPVDSRLFLPLLSFSHVKGLARLFLEIEIVLSLLVVIGTIAVLAIRMLR' A
#
# COMPACT_ATOMS: atom_id res chain seq x y z
N MET A 1 -27.25 -18.74 27.43
CA MET A 1 -27.88 -18.42 26.13
C MET A 1 -27.11 -17.32 25.42
N LYS A 2 -27.05 -17.38 24.08
CA LYS A 2 -25.97 -16.88 23.21
C LYS A 2 -25.78 -15.34 23.21
N ARG A 3 -24.54 -14.87 23.44
CA ARG A 3 -24.12 -13.49 23.17
C ARG A 3 -24.10 -13.27 21.64
N GLY A 4 -25.05 -12.50 21.12
CA GLY A 4 -25.01 -12.04 19.74
C GLY A 4 -23.83 -11.10 19.52
N THR A 5 -22.83 -11.52 18.75
CA THR A 5 -21.75 -10.67 18.26
C THR A 5 -22.35 -9.67 17.26
N ARG A 6 -22.54 -8.43 17.70
CA ARG A 6 -22.99 -7.31 16.87
C ARG A 6 -21.87 -6.97 15.87
N ARG A 7 -21.96 -7.46 14.63
CA ARG A 7 -21.10 -7.00 13.53
C ARG A 7 -21.39 -5.52 13.31
N LYS A 8 -20.37 -4.68 13.50
CA LYS A 8 -20.40 -3.24 13.26
C LYS A 8 -20.42 -3.04 11.74
N THR A 9 -21.62 -2.99 11.15
CA THR A 9 -21.79 -2.59 9.76
C THR A 9 -21.40 -1.12 9.67
N GLU A 10 -20.25 -0.83 9.07
CA GLU A 10 -19.76 0.53 8.84
C GLU A 10 -20.78 1.28 7.99
N GLN A 11 -21.31 2.38 8.54
CA GLN A 11 -22.25 3.24 7.84
C GLN A 11 -21.53 3.93 6.67
N PRO A 12 -22.20 4.11 5.52
CA PRO A 12 -21.61 4.78 4.36
C PRO A 12 -21.26 6.23 4.70
N VAL A 13 -20.05 6.64 4.30
CA VAL A 13 -19.56 8.01 4.47
C VAL A 13 -20.25 8.90 3.45
N SER A 14 -21.33 9.58 3.87
CA SER A 14 -22.26 10.32 2.99
C SER A 14 -21.69 11.57 2.31
N TRP A 15 -20.49 12.02 2.70
CA TRP A 15 -19.87 13.23 2.16
C TRP A 15 -18.86 12.95 1.03
N LEU A 16 -18.50 11.69 0.76
CA LEU A 16 -17.67 11.38 -0.39
C LEU A 16 -18.55 11.41 -1.66
N PRO A 17 -18.18 12.22 -2.68
CA PRO A 17 -18.88 12.24 -3.97
C PRO A 17 -18.71 10.94 -4.78
N VAL A 18 -17.93 9.98 -4.25
CA VAL A 18 -17.66 8.67 -4.82
C VAL A 18 -17.90 7.61 -3.75
N ASP A 19 -18.91 6.80 -3.97
CA ASP A 19 -19.25 5.67 -3.11
C ASP A 19 -18.09 4.67 -3.11
N SER A 20 -17.48 4.41 -1.94
CA SER A 20 -16.34 3.49 -1.82
C SER A 20 -16.68 2.10 -2.40
N ARG A 21 -17.97 1.76 -2.48
CA ARG A 21 -18.48 0.51 -3.05
C ARG A 21 -18.31 0.40 -4.57
N LEU A 22 -18.19 1.50 -5.32
CA LEU A 22 -18.07 1.46 -6.78
C LEU A 22 -16.67 1.05 -7.25
N PHE A 23 -15.64 1.24 -6.42
CA PHE A 23 -14.26 0.78 -6.70
C PHE A 23 -13.93 -0.59 -6.07
N LEU A 24 -14.86 -1.18 -5.32
CA LEU A 24 -14.63 -2.39 -4.52
C LEU A 24 -15.07 -3.76 -5.10
N PRO A 25 -15.88 -3.93 -6.16
CA PRO A 25 -16.27 -5.28 -6.60
C PRO A 25 -15.31 -5.89 -7.64
N LEU A 26 -14.42 -5.11 -8.26
CA LEU A 26 -13.43 -5.63 -9.23
C LEU A 26 -12.08 -6.00 -8.59
N LEU A 27 -11.90 -5.67 -7.31
CA LEU A 27 -10.75 -6.02 -6.51
C LEU A 27 -11.27 -6.72 -5.25
N SER A 28 -11.52 -8.02 -5.34
CA SER A 28 -11.71 -8.85 -4.15
C SER A 28 -10.39 -8.82 -3.34
N PHE A 29 -10.30 -7.85 -2.42
CA PHE A 29 -9.08 -7.41 -1.71
C PHE A 29 -8.52 -8.42 -0.68
N SER A 30 -8.81 -9.72 -0.83
CA SER A 30 -8.18 -10.75 0.00
C SER A 30 -6.85 -11.24 -0.59
N HIS A 31 -6.73 -11.30 -1.92
CA HIS A 31 -5.50 -11.78 -2.59
C HIS A 31 -4.52 -10.63 -2.88
N VAL A 32 -5.04 -9.43 -3.18
CA VAL A 32 -4.21 -8.26 -3.55
C VAL A 32 -3.53 -7.58 -2.36
N LYS A 33 -3.90 -7.92 -1.10
CA LYS A 33 -3.14 -7.47 0.08
C LYS A 33 -1.69 -7.96 0.05
N GLY A 34 -1.46 -9.17 -0.47
CA GLY A 34 -0.10 -9.71 -0.66
C GLY A 34 0.64 -8.99 -1.79
N LEU A 35 -0.02 -8.79 -2.92
CA LEU A 35 0.55 -8.08 -4.08
C LEU A 35 0.91 -6.63 -3.76
N ALA A 36 0.03 -5.88 -3.09
CA ALA A 36 0.32 -4.50 -2.70
C ALA A 36 1.53 -4.43 -1.75
N ARG A 37 1.67 -5.39 -0.83
CA ARG A 37 2.82 -5.47 0.07
C ARG A 37 4.12 -5.80 -0.69
N LEU A 38 4.05 -6.69 -1.68
CA LEU A 38 5.18 -7.07 -2.52
C LEU A 38 5.65 -5.90 -3.40
N PHE A 39 4.72 -5.14 -4.00
CA PHE A 39 5.05 -3.93 -4.73
C PHE A 39 5.70 -2.88 -3.84
N LEU A 40 5.16 -2.66 -2.63
CA LEU A 40 5.74 -1.72 -1.65
C LEU A 40 7.15 -2.14 -1.23
N GLU A 41 7.37 -3.43 -0.99
CA GLU A 41 8.68 -3.97 -0.59
C GLU A 41 9.72 -3.79 -1.70
N ILE A 42 9.35 -4.12 -2.95
CA ILE A 42 10.21 -3.90 -4.12
C ILE A 42 10.53 -2.42 -4.28
N GLU A 43 9.54 -1.54 -4.14
CA GLU A 43 9.71 -0.09 -4.27
C GLU A 43 10.69 0.47 -3.23
N ILE A 44 10.59 0.02 -1.97
CA ILE A 44 11.51 0.41 -0.90
C ILE A 44 12.94 -0.05 -1.21
N VAL A 45 13.11 -1.31 -1.63
CA VAL A 45 14.43 -1.86 -1.98
C VAL A 45 15.03 -1.11 -3.17
N LEU A 46 14.23 -0.83 -4.20
CA LEU A 46 14.66 -0.09 -5.38
C LEU A 46 15.08 1.34 -5.02
N SER A 47 14.29 2.01 -4.19
CA SER A 47 14.59 3.37 -3.70
C SER A 47 15.88 3.40 -2.90
N LEU A 48 16.10 2.44 -2.00
CA LEU A 48 17.34 2.30 -1.24
C LEU A 48 18.56 2.09 -2.16
N LEU A 49 18.45 1.18 -3.13
CA LEU A 49 19.53 0.92 -4.09
C LEU A 49 19.90 2.16 -4.90
N VAL A 50 18.89 2.92 -5.38
CA VAL A 50 19.11 4.16 -6.13
C VAL A 50 19.85 5.19 -5.26
N VAL A 51 19.43 5.38 -4.01
CA VAL A 51 20.09 6.32 -3.09
C VAL A 51 21.53 5.91 -2.82
N ILE A 52 21.77 4.65 -2.45
CA ILE A 52 23.12 4.14 -2.18
C ILE A 52 24.01 4.24 -3.43
N GLY A 53 23.50 3.84 -4.59
CA GLY A 53 24.22 3.93 -5.86
C GLY A 53 24.57 5.37 -6.22
N THR A 54 23.65 6.31 -6.00
CA THR A 54 23.90 7.74 -6.24
C THR A 54 25.00 8.27 -5.33
N ILE A 55 24.98 7.92 -4.04
CA ILE A 55 26.02 8.29 -3.07
C ILE A 55 27.37 7.69 -3.48
N ALA A 56 27.41 6.42 -3.88
CA ALA A 56 28.63 5.76 -4.31
C ALA A 56 29.25 6.43 -5.54
N VAL A 57 28.43 6.76 -6.55
CA VAL A 57 28.89 7.49 -7.75
C VAL A 57 29.41 8.88 -7.38
N LEU A 58 28.72 9.59 -6.49
CA LEU A 58 29.16 10.91 -6.02
C LEU A 58 30.51 10.81 -5.29
N ALA A 59 30.69 9.81 -4.43
CA ALA A 59 31.93 9.58 -3.70
C ALA A 59 33.11 9.29 -4.65
N ILE A 60 32.90 8.44 -5.66
CA ILE A 60 33.90 8.17 -6.70
C ILE A 60 34.26 9.46 -7.46
N ARG A 61 33.24 10.27 -7.79
CA ARG A 61 33.43 11.53 -8.51
C ARG A 61 34.14 12.59 -7.66
N MET A 62 33.96 12.60 -6.35
CA MET A 62 34.68 13.52 -5.45
C MET A 62 36.12 13.08 -5.18
N LEU A 63 36.39 11.78 -5.19
CA LEU A 63 37.73 11.25 -4.95
C LEU A 63 38.66 11.43 -6.17
N ARG A 64 38.09 11.55 -7.36
CA ARG A 64 38.80 11.76 -8.63
C ARG A 64 38.89 13.23 -8.98
#